data_AF-A0A7V2YYK1-F1
#
_entry.id   AF-A0A7V2YYK1-F1
#
_cell.length_a   1.000
_cell.length_b   1.000
_cell.length_c   1.000
_cell.angle_alpha   90.00
_cell.angle_beta   90.00
_cell.angle_gamma   90.00
#
_symmetry.space_group_name_H-M   'P 1'
#
loop_
_entity.id
_entity.type
_entity.pdbx_description
1 polymer ?
#
loop_
_entity_poly.entity_id
_entity_poly.type
_entity_poly.pdbx_seq_one_letter_code
_entity_poly.pdbx_strand_id
1 'polypeptide(L)'
;MPRMIFSGSTREEAIQRAQSELGLPPEALEVEALNDSRDAEGAGPEDEVCIRVRISQEFVAQKALKLLRELLEAMKAEAAVELRTSDKGIRLTILAPQSSILIGREGHTLDAIQHWLIRAVAKVALTSPRILVDVENYRTRKFSKLERTVRRVARRVAQTGQAVRLDPMGPVDRKFIHNCLKDIEGITTYSLGREGRRHIVIAPRDAKAPATERDRYRHDEDDFEDEGRLSADEGHYADEEEGFSDEELIATDTAYSQLRVIANPAGQTGKDDELLDEELERPDRPDDKFNQADGNRG
;
A
#
# COMPACT_ATOMS: atom_id res chain seq x y z
N MET A 1 6.71 0.00 -17.92
CA MET A 1 5.98 0.93 -18.80
C MET A 1 5.92 0.31 -20.19
N PRO A 2 4.76 0.35 -20.84
CA PRO A 2 4.56 -0.20 -22.18
C PRO A 2 5.46 0.55 -23.15
N ARG A 3 5.94 -0.19 -24.14
CA ARG A 3 6.79 0.31 -25.20
C ARG A 3 5.89 0.47 -26.42
N MET A 4 5.87 1.66 -26.99
CA MET A 4 5.13 1.93 -28.22
C MET A 4 6.12 2.10 -29.34
N ILE A 5 5.83 1.51 -30.50
CA ILE A 5 6.67 1.61 -31.69
C ILE A 5 5.98 2.56 -32.66
N PHE A 6 6.74 3.54 -33.16
CA PHE A 6 6.29 4.48 -34.17
C PHE A 6 7.25 4.43 -35.36
N SER A 7 6.74 4.54 -36.57
CA SER A 7 7.54 4.57 -37.79
C SER A 7 7.39 5.90 -38.53
N GLY A 8 8.39 6.27 -39.33
CA GLY A 8 8.35 7.44 -40.21
C GLY A 8 9.50 7.44 -41.22
N SER A 9 9.41 8.25 -42.27
CA SER A 9 10.46 8.31 -43.29
C SER A 9 11.76 8.93 -42.76
N THR A 10 11.68 9.70 -41.67
CA THR A 10 12.84 10.17 -40.91
C THR A 10 12.60 9.97 -39.41
N ARG A 11 13.68 9.99 -38.62
CA ARG A 11 13.61 9.96 -37.16
C ARG A 11 12.74 11.10 -36.61
N GLU A 12 12.85 12.29 -37.18
CA GLU A 12 12.09 13.47 -36.76
C GLU A 12 10.59 13.29 -37.04
N GLU A 13 10.24 12.74 -38.19
CA GLU A 13 8.85 12.46 -38.54
C GLU A 13 8.24 11.38 -37.64
N ALA A 14 9.00 10.31 -37.33
CA ALA A 14 8.55 9.28 -36.41
C ALA A 14 8.30 9.85 -34.99
N ILE A 15 9.15 10.78 -34.53
CA ILE A 15 8.97 11.50 -33.25
C ILE A 15 7.74 12.41 -33.31
N GLN A 16 7.52 13.13 -34.41
CA GLN A 16 6.34 13.99 -34.57
C GLN A 16 5.03 13.19 -34.59
N ARG A 17 5.01 12.02 -35.24
CA ARG A 17 3.86 11.11 -35.19
C ARG A 17 3.61 10.63 -33.76
N ALA A 18 4.66 10.20 -33.06
CA ALA A 18 4.55 9.81 -31.65
C ALA A 18 4.02 10.94 -30.76
N GLN A 19 4.49 12.17 -30.94
CA GLN A 19 3.98 13.34 -30.18
C GLN A 19 2.52 13.63 -30.48
N SER A 20 2.12 13.57 -31.75
CA SER A 20 0.76 13.87 -32.18
C SER A 20 -0.24 12.82 -31.69
N GLU A 21 0.15 11.55 -31.75
CA GLU A 21 -0.70 10.44 -31.30
C GLU A 21 -0.80 10.37 -29.77
N LEU A 22 0.29 10.61 -29.06
CA LEU A 22 0.32 10.59 -27.59
C LEU A 22 -0.19 11.89 -26.95
N GLY A 23 -0.20 13.00 -27.70
CA GLY A 23 -0.55 14.32 -27.18
C GLY A 23 0.40 14.82 -26.08
N LEU A 24 1.66 14.36 -26.10
CA LEU A 24 2.66 14.63 -25.07
C LEU A 24 3.82 15.50 -25.61
N PRO A 25 4.41 16.38 -24.78
CA PRO A 25 5.54 17.20 -25.19
C PRO A 25 6.80 16.34 -25.41
N PRO A 26 7.79 16.82 -26.19
CA PRO A 26 9.04 16.09 -26.46
C PRO A 26 9.78 15.64 -25.19
N GLU A 27 9.78 16.46 -24.15
CA GLU A 27 10.39 16.19 -22.85
C GLU A 27 9.75 15.02 -22.09
N ALA A 28 8.52 14.63 -22.45
CA ALA A 28 7.83 13.49 -21.86
C ALA A 28 8.25 12.15 -22.49
N LEU A 29 8.97 12.18 -23.61
CA LEU A 29 9.23 11.02 -24.45
C LEU A 29 10.71 10.62 -24.38
N GLU A 30 10.98 9.41 -23.91
CA GLU A 30 12.25 8.72 -24.07
C GLU A 30 12.20 7.94 -25.39
N VAL A 31 13.09 8.28 -26.32
CA VAL A 31 13.11 7.72 -27.68
C VAL A 31 14.36 6.88 -27.89
N GLU A 32 14.17 5.60 -28.16
CA GLU A 32 15.21 4.65 -28.53
C GLU A 32 15.08 4.33 -30.04
N ALA A 33 16.16 4.50 -30.81
CA ALA A 33 16.15 4.15 -32.24
C ALA A 33 16.28 2.63 -32.41
N LEU A 34 15.46 2.03 -33.29
CA LEU A 34 15.60 0.64 -33.67
C LEU A 34 16.46 0.56 -34.92
N ASN A 35 17.59 -0.16 -34.84
CA ASN A 35 18.55 -0.26 -35.94
C ASN A 35 18.13 -1.23 -37.05
N ASP A 36 17.12 -2.07 -36.83
CA ASP A 36 16.65 -3.05 -37.79
C ASP A 36 15.12 -3.15 -37.76
N SER A 37 14.50 -3.13 -38.95
CA SER A 37 13.05 -3.26 -39.14
C SER A 37 12.54 -4.67 -38.80
N ARG A 38 13.46 -5.64 -38.59
CA ARG A 38 13.16 -7.04 -38.27
C ARG A 38 12.90 -7.32 -36.79
N ASP A 39 13.29 -6.42 -35.89
CA ASP A 39 13.11 -6.57 -34.43
C ASP A 39 11.77 -6.01 -33.92
N ALA A 40 10.90 -5.54 -34.82
CA ALA A 40 9.61 -4.92 -34.51
C ALA A 40 8.44 -5.77 -35.04
N GLU A 41 7.71 -6.42 -34.14
CA GLU A 41 6.37 -6.92 -34.45
C GLU A 41 5.47 -5.72 -34.80
N GLY A 42 4.99 -5.65 -36.05
CA GLY A 42 4.22 -4.51 -36.57
C GLY A 42 5.05 -3.47 -37.34
N ALA A 43 6.25 -3.82 -37.82
CA ALA A 43 7.06 -2.94 -38.66
C ALA A 43 6.29 -2.41 -39.88
N GLY A 44 6.40 -1.10 -40.12
CA GLY A 44 5.97 -0.44 -41.35
C GLY A 44 6.82 -0.87 -42.56
N PRO A 45 6.64 -0.23 -43.73
CA PRO A 45 7.39 -0.55 -44.95
C PRO A 45 8.92 -0.56 -44.71
N GLU A 46 9.65 -1.39 -45.46
CA GLU A 46 11.09 -1.70 -45.29
C GLU A 46 12.02 -0.45 -45.29
N ASP A 47 11.53 0.69 -45.79
CA ASP A 47 12.26 1.96 -45.90
C ASP A 47 11.99 2.97 -44.76
N GLU A 48 11.18 2.62 -43.74
CA GLU A 48 10.85 3.53 -42.63
C GLU A 48 11.74 3.34 -41.39
N VAL A 49 12.14 4.46 -40.79
CA VAL A 49 12.84 4.50 -39.51
C VAL A 49 11.84 4.20 -38.39
N CYS A 50 12.08 3.14 -37.65
CA CYS A 50 11.28 2.77 -36.48
C CYS A 50 11.93 3.31 -35.20
N ILE A 51 11.13 3.97 -34.37
CA ILE A 51 11.51 4.40 -33.02
C ILE A 51 10.68 3.67 -31.99
N ARG A 52 11.31 3.36 -30.86
CA ARG A 52 10.62 2.90 -29.66
C ARG A 52 10.49 4.08 -28.72
N VAL A 53 9.27 4.37 -28.32
CA VAL A 53 8.94 5.48 -27.43
C VAL A 53 8.46 4.93 -26.09
N ARG A 54 8.98 5.53 -25.02
CA ARG A 54 8.55 5.31 -23.65
C ARG A 54 8.25 6.67 -23.02
N ILE A 55 7.26 6.72 -22.13
CA ILE A 55 7.04 7.91 -21.32
C ILE A 55 8.13 7.99 -20.25
N SER A 56 8.79 9.14 -20.16
CA SER A 56 9.87 9.36 -19.20
C SER A 56 9.36 9.29 -17.77
N GLN A 57 10.05 8.51 -16.93
CA GLN A 57 9.72 8.44 -15.51
C GLN A 57 9.93 9.80 -14.82
N GLU A 58 10.92 10.58 -15.25
CA GLU A 58 11.19 11.90 -14.70
C GLU A 58 10.03 12.86 -15.01
N PHE A 59 9.50 12.84 -16.23
CA PHE A 59 8.32 13.62 -16.59
C PHE A 59 7.10 13.27 -15.73
N VAL A 60 6.83 11.97 -15.55
CA VAL A 60 5.74 11.49 -14.68
C VAL A 60 5.95 11.93 -13.23
N ALA A 61 7.18 11.88 -12.73
CA ALA A 61 7.54 12.29 -11.38
C ALA A 61 7.32 13.79 -11.16
N GLN A 62 7.76 14.64 -12.09
CA GLN A 62 7.55 16.08 -12.04
C GLN A 62 6.05 16.43 -12.13
N LYS A 63 5.30 15.72 -12.98
CA LYS A 63 3.84 15.90 -13.06
C LYS A 63 3.14 15.53 -11.76
N ALA A 64 3.53 14.42 -11.14
CA ALA A 64 3.00 13.98 -9.85
C ALA A 64 3.33 14.99 -8.73
N LEU A 65 4.57 15.48 -8.69
CA LEU A 65 4.99 16.51 -7.75
C LEU A 65 4.16 17.80 -7.89
N LYS A 66 3.94 18.25 -9.12
CA LYS A 66 3.12 19.44 -9.41
C LYS A 66 1.68 19.27 -8.90
N LEU A 67 1.03 18.17 -9.27
CA LEU A 67 -0.36 17.89 -8.85
C LEU A 67 -0.48 17.80 -7.32
N LEU A 68 0.47 17.13 -6.67
CA LEU A 68 0.47 17.04 -5.20
C LEU A 68 0.62 18.42 -4.55
N ARG A 69 1.48 19.29 -5.08
CA ARG A 69 1.62 20.68 -4.59
C ARG A 69 0.34 21.48 -4.78
N GLU A 70 -0.29 21.41 -5.94
CA GLU A 70 -1.58 22.06 -6.21
C GLU A 70 -2.67 21.60 -5.23
N LEU A 71 -2.71 20.30 -4.91
CA LEU A 71 -3.63 19.78 -3.89
C LEU A 71 -3.34 20.34 -2.50
N LEU A 72 -2.08 20.32 -2.07
CA LEU A 72 -1.66 20.82 -0.77
C LEU A 72 -1.97 22.33 -0.63
N GLU A 73 -1.73 23.11 -1.68
CA GLU A 73 -2.09 24.52 -1.75
C GLU A 73 -3.62 24.73 -1.65
N ALA A 74 -4.41 23.95 -2.39
CA ALA A 74 -5.88 24.00 -2.31
C ALA A 74 -6.41 23.65 -0.92
N MET A 75 -5.73 22.74 -0.21
CA MET A 75 -6.00 22.40 1.19
C MET A 75 -5.49 23.45 2.18
N LYS A 76 -4.76 24.48 1.71
CA LYS A 76 -4.07 25.48 2.54
C LYS A 76 -3.10 24.85 3.54
N ALA A 77 -2.47 23.75 3.16
CA ALA A 77 -1.51 23.05 3.98
C ALA A 77 -0.11 23.60 3.70
N GLU A 78 0.55 24.12 4.73
CA GLU A 78 1.97 24.50 4.65
C GLU A 78 2.82 23.23 4.63
N ALA A 79 3.34 22.86 3.46
CA ALA A 79 4.07 21.62 3.28
C ALA A 79 5.16 21.73 2.20
N ALA A 80 6.32 21.16 2.49
CA ALA A 80 7.35 20.87 1.51
C ALA A 80 7.19 19.43 0.99
N VAL A 81 7.54 19.20 -0.27
CA VAL A 81 7.50 17.86 -0.88
C VAL A 81 8.86 17.53 -1.45
N GLU A 82 9.45 16.44 -0.95
CA GLU A 82 10.66 15.83 -1.51
C GLU A 82 10.29 14.77 -2.54
N LEU A 83 10.88 14.85 -3.72
CA LEU A 83 10.72 13.89 -4.80
C LEU A 83 11.97 12.99 -4.88
N ARG A 84 11.76 11.67 -4.94
CA ARG A 84 12.79 10.70 -5.26
C ARG A 84 12.31 9.74 -6.34
N THR A 85 13.12 9.54 -7.37
CA THR A 85 12.87 8.59 -8.45
C THR A 85 13.86 7.42 -8.35
N SER A 86 13.38 6.21 -8.61
CA SER A 86 14.21 5.00 -8.69
C SER A 86 13.62 4.01 -9.70
N ASP A 87 14.37 2.96 -10.05
CA ASP A 87 13.89 1.81 -10.82
C ASP A 87 12.56 1.21 -10.30
N LYS A 88 12.40 1.37 -8.99
CA LYS A 88 11.31 0.88 -8.14
C LYS A 88 10.04 1.74 -8.18
N GLY A 89 10.14 2.99 -8.62
CA GLY A 89 9.01 3.91 -8.75
C GLY A 89 9.34 5.35 -8.33
N ILE A 90 8.28 6.10 -8.04
CA ILE A 90 8.31 7.50 -7.65
C ILE A 90 7.88 7.59 -6.18
N ARG A 91 8.70 8.23 -5.34
CA ARG A 91 8.37 8.51 -3.94
C ARG A 91 8.24 10.01 -3.74
N LEU A 92 7.13 10.41 -3.13
CA LEU A 92 6.85 11.77 -2.71
C LEU A 92 6.71 11.80 -1.20
N THR A 93 7.64 12.48 -0.52
CA THR A 93 7.63 12.63 0.93
C THR A 93 7.19 14.04 1.28
N ILE A 94 6.09 14.14 2.02
CA ILE A 94 5.54 15.41 2.48
C ILE A 94 6.11 15.71 3.87
N LEU A 95 6.65 16.92 4.02
CA LEU A 95 7.15 17.49 5.27
C LEU A 95 6.27 18.69 5.61
N ALA A 96 5.54 18.64 6.71
CA ALA A 96 4.56 19.66 7.05
C ALA A 96 4.51 19.87 8.57
N PRO A 97 4.54 21.12 9.08
CA PRO A 97 4.39 21.39 10.50
C PRO A 97 3.07 20.85 11.07
N GLN A 98 2.01 20.83 10.25
CA GLN A 98 0.69 20.29 10.59
C GLN A 98 0.40 19.00 9.83
N SER A 99 1.24 17.98 10.02
CA SER A 99 1.14 16.70 9.31
C SER A 99 -0.11 15.86 9.67
N SER A 100 -0.73 16.09 10.83
CA SER A 100 -1.90 15.32 11.30
C SER A 100 -3.10 15.36 10.36
N ILE A 101 -3.38 16.51 9.74
CA ILE A 101 -4.52 16.68 8.81
C ILE A 101 -4.29 15.89 7.53
N LEU A 102 -3.04 15.88 7.04
CA LEU A 102 -2.65 15.15 5.82
C LEU A 102 -2.64 13.63 6.04
N ILE A 103 -2.32 13.19 7.25
CA ILE A 103 -2.42 11.77 7.63
C ILE A 103 -3.89 11.36 7.76
N GLY A 104 -4.68 12.17 8.48
CA GLY A 104 -6.06 11.85 8.82
C GLY A 104 -6.19 10.74 9.85
N ARG A 105 -7.42 10.30 10.11
CA ARG A 105 -7.69 9.18 11.03
C ARG A 105 -7.09 7.89 10.43
N GLU A 106 -6.22 7.22 11.18
CA GLU A 106 -5.60 5.92 10.81
C GLU A 106 -4.87 5.89 9.44
N GLY A 107 -4.58 7.06 8.87
CA GLY A 107 -3.94 7.20 7.55
C GLY A 107 -4.91 7.34 6.37
N HIS A 108 -6.22 7.40 6.60
CA HIS A 108 -7.22 7.44 5.54
C HIS A 108 -7.07 8.65 4.60
N THR A 109 -6.70 9.82 5.11
CA THR A 109 -6.49 11.01 4.26
C THR A 109 -5.26 10.81 3.39
N LEU A 110 -4.17 10.28 3.95
CA LEU A 110 -2.95 9.98 3.20
C LEU A 110 -3.20 8.96 2.10
N ASP A 111 -3.96 7.91 2.38
CA ASP A 111 -4.35 6.91 1.38
C ASP A 111 -5.22 7.54 0.28
N ALA A 112 -6.19 8.38 0.64
CA ALA A 112 -7.01 9.11 -0.33
C ALA A 112 -6.18 10.02 -1.25
N ILE A 113 -5.20 10.76 -0.68
CA ILE A 113 -4.26 11.60 -1.44
C ILE A 113 -3.46 10.74 -2.42
N GLN A 114 -2.92 9.60 -1.97
CA GLN A 114 -2.17 8.69 -2.82
C GLN A 114 -3.02 8.15 -3.97
N HIS A 115 -4.23 7.66 -3.68
CA HIS A 115 -5.15 7.13 -4.69
C HIS A 115 -5.54 8.20 -5.72
N TRP A 116 -5.88 9.40 -5.25
CA TRP A 116 -6.18 10.53 -6.13
C TRP A 116 -5.00 10.84 -7.04
N LEU A 117 -3.78 10.91 -6.49
CA LEU A 117 -2.59 11.26 -7.26
C LEU A 117 -2.28 10.23 -8.34
N ILE A 118 -2.33 8.93 -8.00
CA ILE A 118 -2.13 7.84 -8.96
C ILE A 118 -3.14 7.96 -10.11
N ARG A 119 -4.42 8.15 -9.79
CA ARG A 119 -5.48 8.29 -10.79
C ARG A 119 -5.35 9.55 -11.64
N ALA A 120 -4.92 10.66 -11.04
CA ALA A 120 -4.70 11.92 -11.75
C ALA A 120 -3.51 11.82 -12.73
N VAL A 121 -2.43 11.17 -12.32
CA VAL A 121 -1.22 11.01 -13.14
C VAL A 121 -1.39 9.92 -14.20
N ALA A 122 -2.17 8.86 -13.92
CA ALA A 122 -2.40 7.76 -14.87
C ALA A 122 -2.96 8.24 -16.22
N LYS A 123 -3.77 9.32 -16.22
CA LYS A 123 -4.28 9.95 -17.45
C LYS A 123 -3.18 10.46 -18.38
N VAL A 124 -2.03 10.84 -17.82
CA VAL A 124 -0.89 11.40 -18.55
C VAL A 124 0.15 10.31 -18.84
N ALA A 125 0.35 9.40 -17.90
CA ALA A 125 1.33 8.33 -18.03
C ALA A 125 0.89 7.18 -18.96
N LEU A 126 -0.35 7.23 -19.50
CA LEU A 126 -0.99 6.18 -20.29
C LEU A 126 -0.88 4.77 -19.67
N THR A 127 -0.62 4.73 -18.37
CA THR A 127 -0.28 3.57 -17.54
C THR A 127 -0.58 3.86 -16.09
N SER A 128 -0.54 2.84 -15.23
CA SER A 128 -0.53 3.01 -13.77
C SER A 128 0.90 3.22 -13.26
N PRO A 129 1.35 4.46 -12.97
CA PRO A 129 2.69 4.69 -12.45
C PRO A 129 2.80 4.20 -11.00
N ARG A 130 3.95 3.61 -10.66
CA ARG A 130 4.26 3.23 -9.27
C ARG A 130 4.62 4.48 -8.48
N ILE A 131 3.62 5.06 -7.79
CA ILE A 131 3.79 6.27 -6.96
C ILE A 131 3.46 5.93 -5.51
N LEU A 132 4.34 6.34 -4.59
CA LEU A 132 4.14 6.23 -3.15
C LEU A 132 4.17 7.63 -2.53
N VAL A 133 3.13 7.95 -1.75
CA VAL A 133 3.03 9.19 -0.98
C VAL A 133 3.15 8.86 0.50
N ASP A 134 4.00 9.59 1.21
CA ASP A 134 4.19 9.45 2.65
C ASP A 134 4.32 10.83 3.32
N VAL A 135 4.02 10.89 4.61
CA VAL A 135 4.10 12.10 5.43
C VAL A 135 5.02 11.81 6.60
N GLU A 136 6.21 12.40 6.60
CA GLU A 136 7.19 12.27 7.70
C GLU A 136 7.44 10.81 8.16
N ASN A 137 7.52 9.84 7.24
CA ASN A 137 7.64 8.40 7.53
C ASN A 137 6.49 7.84 8.40
N TYR A 138 5.29 8.39 8.29
CA TYR A 138 4.10 7.94 9.01
C TYR A 138 3.84 6.45 8.78
N ARG A 139 3.95 5.97 7.53
CA ARG A 139 3.68 4.57 7.21
C ARG A 139 4.59 3.62 7.99
N THR A 140 5.91 3.89 8.04
CA THR A 140 6.85 3.11 8.85
C THR A 140 6.43 3.10 10.32
N ARG A 141 6.14 4.27 10.90
CA ARG A 141 5.77 4.38 12.33
C ARG A 141 4.45 3.65 12.64
N LYS A 142 3.43 3.79 11.78
CA LYS A 142 2.13 3.09 11.89
C LYS A 142 2.36 1.58 11.98
N PHE A 143 3.16 1.07 11.06
CA PHE A 143 3.37 -0.36 10.91
C PHE A 143 4.28 -0.97 11.97
N SER A 144 5.35 -0.28 12.38
CA SER A 144 6.15 -0.71 13.54
C SER A 144 5.32 -0.76 14.83
N LYS A 145 4.40 0.21 15.03
CA LYS A 145 3.49 0.19 16.18
C LYS A 145 2.50 -0.96 16.10
N LEU A 146 1.94 -1.21 14.91
CA LEU A 146 1.01 -2.31 14.67
C LEU A 146 1.68 -3.65 14.95
N GLU A 147 2.89 -3.88 14.42
CA GLU A 147 3.69 -5.08 14.66
C GLU A 147 3.90 -5.38 16.14
N ARG A 148 4.39 -4.39 16.90
CA ARG A 148 4.60 -4.53 18.35
C ARG A 148 3.32 -4.93 19.07
N THR A 149 2.20 -4.34 18.66
CA THR A 149 0.88 -4.62 19.25
C THR A 149 0.44 -6.04 18.93
N VAL A 150 0.49 -6.46 17.67
CA VAL A 150 0.00 -7.79 17.26
C VAL A 150 0.90 -8.91 17.73
N ARG A 151 2.23 -8.72 17.81
CA ARG A 151 3.14 -9.70 18.42
C ARG A 151 2.87 -9.90 19.92
N ARG A 152 2.46 -8.85 20.63
CA ARG A 152 2.04 -8.96 22.05
C ARG A 152 0.73 -9.76 22.17
N VAL A 153 -0.24 -9.49 21.30
CA VAL A 153 -1.51 -10.23 21.26
C VAL A 153 -1.26 -11.70 20.92
N ALA A 154 -0.44 -11.98 19.91
CA ALA A 154 -0.01 -13.32 19.52
C ALA A 154 0.56 -14.12 20.68
N ARG A 155 1.51 -13.55 21.43
CA ARG A 155 2.08 -14.19 22.63
C ARG A 155 1.01 -14.51 23.68
N ARG A 156 0.07 -13.58 23.92
CA ARG A 156 -1.05 -13.82 24.84
C ARG A 156 -1.96 -14.95 24.35
N VAL A 157 -2.27 -15.01 23.05
CA VAL A 157 -3.08 -16.09 22.47
C VAL A 157 -2.38 -17.43 22.60
N ALA A 158 -1.08 -17.50 22.32
CA ALA A 158 -0.28 -18.72 22.47
C ALA A 158 -0.25 -19.23 23.92
N GLN A 159 -0.16 -18.32 24.89
CA GLN A 159 -0.14 -18.67 26.32
C GLN A 159 -1.53 -19.05 26.88
N THR A 160 -2.58 -18.35 26.45
CA THR A 160 -3.92 -18.51 27.04
C THR A 160 -4.79 -19.52 26.29
N GLY A 161 -4.45 -19.85 25.05
CA GLY A 161 -5.31 -20.63 24.17
C GLY A 161 -6.59 -19.90 23.73
N GLN A 162 -6.75 -18.61 24.07
CA GLN A 162 -7.96 -17.85 23.76
C GLN A 162 -7.75 -16.98 22.52
N ALA A 163 -8.62 -17.15 21.52
CA ALA A 163 -8.59 -16.35 20.31
C ALA A 163 -8.96 -14.89 20.58
N VAL A 164 -8.28 -13.96 19.90
CA VAL A 164 -8.52 -12.51 20.00
C VAL A 164 -8.95 -11.97 18.64
N ARG A 165 -10.05 -11.21 18.63
CA ARG A 165 -10.51 -10.45 17.46
C ARG A 165 -9.93 -9.05 17.55
N LEU A 166 -9.29 -8.60 16.47
CA LEU A 166 -8.82 -7.22 16.34
C LEU A 166 -9.94 -6.32 15.79
N ASP A 167 -9.75 -5.02 15.90
CA ASP A 167 -10.65 -4.05 15.27
C ASP A 167 -10.64 -4.20 13.73
N PRO A 168 -11.74 -3.85 13.04
CA PRO A 168 -11.78 -3.80 11.59
C PRO A 168 -10.70 -2.90 11.01
N MET A 169 -10.07 -3.33 9.91
CA MET A 169 -8.98 -2.59 9.29
C MET A 169 -8.88 -2.87 7.79
N GLY A 170 -8.19 -1.99 7.07
CA GLY A 170 -8.01 -2.10 5.62
C GLY A 170 -7.24 -3.36 5.20
N PRO A 171 -7.38 -3.78 3.92
CA PRO A 171 -6.73 -4.99 3.40
C PRO A 171 -5.21 -5.01 3.59
N VAL A 172 -4.55 -3.85 3.45
CA VAL A 172 -3.10 -3.71 3.64
C VAL A 172 -2.68 -4.05 5.07
N ASP A 173 -3.39 -3.48 6.05
CA ASP A 173 -3.12 -3.71 7.47
C ASP A 173 -3.37 -5.20 7.83
N ARG A 174 -4.46 -5.79 7.30
CA ARG A 174 -4.78 -7.22 7.50
C ARG A 174 -3.69 -8.15 6.94
N LYS A 175 -3.26 -7.91 5.70
CA LYS A 175 -2.19 -8.68 5.05
C LYS A 175 -0.87 -8.54 5.80
N PHE A 176 -0.55 -7.35 6.29
CA PHE A 176 0.63 -7.15 7.12
C PHE A 176 0.59 -8.00 8.39
N ILE A 177 -0.51 -7.96 9.13
CA ILE A 177 -0.64 -8.73 10.38
C ILE A 177 -0.51 -10.23 10.09
N HIS A 178 -1.19 -10.72 9.05
CA HIS A 178 -1.07 -12.11 8.64
C HIS A 178 0.40 -12.48 8.38
N ASN A 179 1.12 -11.70 7.58
CA ASN A 179 2.52 -11.94 7.26
C ASN A 179 3.45 -11.84 8.50
N CYS A 180 3.23 -10.85 9.36
CA CYS A 180 4.01 -10.65 10.59
C CYS A 180 3.88 -11.82 11.56
N LEU A 181 2.71 -12.47 11.59
CA LEU A 181 2.39 -13.54 12.53
C LEU A 181 2.50 -14.95 11.92
N LYS A 182 2.66 -15.07 10.60
CA LYS A 182 2.66 -16.35 9.87
C LYS A 182 3.71 -17.33 10.40
N ASP A 183 4.89 -16.82 10.75
CA ASP A 183 6.03 -17.63 11.17
C ASP A 183 6.09 -17.84 12.70
N ILE A 184 5.13 -17.30 13.45
CA ILE A 184 5.05 -17.52 14.90
C ILE A 184 4.42 -18.89 15.19
N GLU A 185 5.13 -19.71 15.94
CA GLU A 185 4.66 -21.03 16.35
C GLU A 185 3.46 -20.95 17.32
N GLY A 186 2.59 -21.96 17.27
CA GLY A 186 1.45 -22.08 18.19
C GLY A 186 0.24 -21.18 17.88
N ILE A 187 0.31 -20.31 16.87
CA ILE A 187 -0.81 -19.49 16.42
C ILE A 187 -1.13 -19.67 14.93
N THR A 188 -2.30 -19.17 14.55
CA THR A 188 -2.77 -18.98 13.18
C THR A 188 -3.59 -17.68 13.12
N THR A 189 -3.83 -17.17 11.91
CA THR A 189 -4.63 -15.96 11.71
C THR A 189 -5.70 -16.16 10.63
N TYR A 190 -6.88 -15.56 10.85
CA TYR A 190 -8.00 -15.60 9.94
C TYR A 190 -8.47 -14.17 9.63
N SER A 191 -8.78 -13.88 8.38
CA SER A 191 -9.47 -12.63 8.02
C SER A 191 -10.97 -12.90 7.85
N LEU A 192 -11.79 -12.33 8.73
CA LEU A 192 -13.24 -12.60 8.77
C LEU A 192 -14.05 -11.31 8.66
N GLY A 193 -15.28 -11.43 8.15
CA GLY A 193 -16.22 -10.32 7.97
C GLY A 193 -16.31 -9.80 6.53
N ARG A 194 -17.31 -8.97 6.26
CA ARG A 194 -17.49 -8.27 4.97
C ARG A 194 -16.59 -7.03 4.91
N GLU A 195 -16.23 -6.60 3.70
CA GLU A 195 -15.41 -5.39 3.50
C GLU A 195 -15.98 -4.17 4.26
N GLY A 196 -15.09 -3.37 4.85
CA GLY A 196 -15.44 -2.29 5.79
C GLY A 196 -15.69 -2.73 7.24
N ARG A 197 -16.06 -4.00 7.50
CA ARG A 197 -16.11 -4.61 8.85
C ARG A 197 -15.15 -5.78 9.01
N ARG A 198 -14.30 -6.01 8.01
CA ARG A 198 -13.40 -7.14 7.96
C ARG A 198 -12.24 -6.93 8.92
N HIS A 199 -11.91 -7.95 9.68
CA HIS A 199 -10.91 -7.91 10.74
C HIS A 199 -10.04 -9.17 10.75
N ILE A 200 -8.94 -9.13 11.49
CA ILE A 200 -8.09 -10.30 11.76
C ILE A 200 -8.46 -10.91 13.10
N VAL A 201 -8.59 -12.23 13.10
CA VAL A 201 -8.66 -13.06 14.31
C VAL A 201 -7.35 -13.79 14.46
N ILE A 202 -6.71 -13.63 15.61
CA ILE A 202 -5.52 -14.38 16.01
C ILE A 202 -5.98 -15.52 16.90
N ALA A 203 -5.70 -16.76 16.52
CA ALA A 203 -6.17 -17.95 17.22
C ALA A 203 -5.00 -18.94 17.45
N PRO A 204 -5.12 -19.86 18.43
CA PRO A 204 -4.19 -20.98 18.55
C PRO A 204 -4.16 -21.80 17.25
N ARG A 205 -3.02 -22.40 16.92
CA ARG A 205 -2.82 -23.11 15.63
C ARG A 205 -3.86 -24.21 15.37
N ASP A 206 -4.28 -24.92 16.41
CA ASP A 206 -5.25 -26.01 16.31
C ASP A 206 -6.72 -25.54 16.42
N ALA A 207 -6.95 -24.25 16.63
CA ALA A 207 -8.29 -23.71 16.67
C ALA A 207 -8.88 -23.70 15.26
N LYS A 208 -10.08 -24.26 15.10
CA LYS A 208 -10.86 -24.06 13.88
C LYS A 208 -11.14 -22.58 13.69
N ALA A 209 -11.22 -22.14 12.44
CA ALA A 209 -11.67 -20.79 12.12
C ALA A 209 -12.98 -20.51 12.89
N PRO A 210 -13.10 -19.38 13.60
CA PRO A 210 -14.34 -19.04 14.27
C PRO A 210 -15.46 -19.04 13.24
N ALA A 211 -16.56 -19.74 13.54
CA ALA A 211 -17.75 -19.79 12.70
C ALA A 211 -18.09 -18.37 12.21
N THR A 212 -18.20 -18.22 10.89
CA THR A 212 -18.46 -16.92 10.27
C THR A 212 -19.79 -16.37 10.78
N GLU A 213 -20.04 -15.06 10.69
CA GLU A 213 -21.36 -14.52 11.08
C GLU A 213 -22.53 -15.21 10.36
N ARG A 214 -22.30 -15.81 9.18
CA ARG A 214 -23.28 -16.65 8.47
C ARG A 214 -23.66 -17.93 9.23
N ASP A 215 -22.73 -18.54 9.98
CA ASP A 215 -23.00 -19.79 10.71
C ASP A 215 -23.82 -19.57 11.97
N ARG A 216 -23.82 -18.36 12.53
CA ARG A 216 -24.59 -18.04 13.75
C ARG A 216 -26.05 -17.72 13.49
N TYR A 217 -26.40 -17.35 12.26
CA TYR A 217 -27.79 -17.11 11.84
C TYR A 217 -28.46 -18.33 11.21
N ARG A 218 -27.80 -19.49 11.18
CA ARG A 218 -28.42 -20.74 10.74
C ARG A 218 -29.29 -21.41 11.80
N HIS A 219 -29.28 -20.91 13.04
CA HIS A 219 -30.00 -21.54 14.16
C HIS A 219 -31.33 -20.84 14.52
N ASP A 220 -31.64 -19.70 13.90
CA ASP A 220 -32.92 -19.00 14.07
C ASP A 220 -33.83 -19.16 12.83
N GLU A 221 -33.46 -20.00 11.85
CA GLU A 221 -34.24 -20.27 10.63
C GLU A 221 -35.11 -21.55 10.72
N ASP A 222 -35.19 -22.20 11.87
CA ASP A 222 -36.03 -23.40 12.07
C ASP A 222 -37.55 -23.09 12.20
N ASP A 223 -37.98 -21.83 12.03
CA ASP A 223 -39.39 -21.41 12.11
C ASP A 223 -40.02 -20.95 10.77
N PHE A 224 -39.34 -21.16 9.63
CA PHE A 224 -39.96 -20.95 8.31
C PHE A 224 -39.99 -22.26 7.51
N GLU A 225 -41.13 -22.96 7.61
CA GLU A 225 -41.47 -24.06 6.73
C GLU A 225 -41.61 -23.55 5.28
N ASP A 226 -40.89 -24.24 4.40
CA ASP A 226 -41.31 -24.66 3.04
C ASP A 226 -40.75 -23.93 1.79
N GLU A 227 -40.43 -24.81 0.84
CA GLU A 227 -40.13 -24.66 -0.59
C GLU A 227 -38.78 -24.05 -1.03
N GLY A 228 -37.80 -24.93 -1.23
CA GLY A 228 -36.76 -24.70 -2.24
C GLY A 228 -35.39 -25.28 -1.94
N ARG A 229 -35.22 -26.59 -2.19
CA ARG A 229 -33.90 -27.23 -2.23
C ARG A 229 -32.97 -26.46 -3.19
N LEU A 230 -31.92 -25.82 -2.65
CA LEU A 230 -30.70 -25.55 -3.40
C LEU A 230 -29.52 -26.21 -2.68
N SER A 231 -28.83 -26.99 -3.49
CA SER A 231 -27.82 -27.98 -3.19
C SER A 231 -26.60 -27.45 -2.46
N ALA A 232 -25.98 -28.36 -1.71
CA ALA A 232 -24.62 -28.26 -1.20
C ALA A 232 -23.68 -27.62 -2.23
N ASP A 233 -23.02 -26.54 -1.82
CA ASP A 233 -21.73 -26.18 -2.36
C ASP A 233 -20.79 -26.03 -1.16
N GLU A 234 -19.95 -27.04 -0.98
CA GLU A 234 -18.77 -26.98 -0.13
C GLU A 234 -17.84 -25.94 -0.75
N GLY A 235 -18.09 -24.68 -0.43
CA GLY A 235 -17.30 -23.53 -0.86
C GLY A 235 -15.95 -23.51 -0.15
N HIS A 236 -15.05 -24.37 -0.58
CA HIS A 236 -13.61 -24.14 -0.57
C HIS A 236 -13.33 -22.94 -1.51
N TYR A 237 -13.61 -21.72 -1.05
CA TYR A 237 -13.20 -20.49 -1.73
C TYR A 237 -11.78 -20.18 -1.24
N ALA A 238 -10.70 -20.63 -1.89
CA ALA A 238 -10.30 -20.34 -3.26
C ALA A 238 -10.47 -18.85 -3.57
N ASP A 239 -9.32 -18.21 -3.75
CA ASP A 239 -9.10 -16.82 -4.13
C ASP A 239 -10.02 -16.35 -5.27
N GLU A 240 -11.17 -15.77 -4.94
CA GLU A 240 -11.96 -14.95 -5.86
C GLU A 240 -12.51 -13.73 -5.11
N GLU A 241 -11.60 -12.92 -4.55
CA GLU A 241 -11.88 -11.49 -4.52
C GLU A 241 -11.58 -10.96 -5.92
N GLU A 242 -12.46 -10.16 -6.51
CA GLU A 242 -12.12 -9.33 -7.67
C GLU A 242 -10.83 -8.59 -7.32
N GLY A 243 -9.72 -9.14 -7.86
CA GLY A 243 -8.39 -8.75 -7.48
C GLY A 243 -8.22 -7.29 -7.85
N PHE A 244 -7.79 -6.50 -6.87
CA PHE A 244 -6.86 -5.42 -7.17
C PHE A 244 -5.85 -5.99 -8.17
N SER A 245 -5.75 -5.39 -9.36
CA SER A 245 -4.95 -5.97 -10.44
C SER A 245 -3.52 -6.25 -9.94
N ASP A 246 -2.79 -7.18 -10.57
CA ASP A 246 -1.40 -7.46 -10.22
C ASP A 246 -0.54 -6.17 -10.12
N GLU A 247 -0.93 -5.09 -10.80
CA GLU A 247 -0.33 -3.76 -10.68
C GLU A 247 -0.68 -3.00 -9.38
N GLU A 248 -1.90 -3.12 -8.85
CA GLU A 248 -2.32 -2.61 -7.52
C GLU A 248 -1.77 -3.47 -6.37
N LEU A 249 -1.58 -4.78 -6.61
CA LEU A 249 -0.87 -5.71 -5.74
C LEU A 249 0.62 -5.39 -5.69
N ILE A 250 1.24 -5.03 -6.82
CA ILE A 250 2.62 -4.58 -6.83
C ILE A 250 2.72 -3.28 -6.03
N ALA A 251 1.83 -2.30 -6.13
CA ALA A 251 1.91 -1.06 -5.33
C ALA A 251 1.83 -1.29 -3.80
N THR A 252 1.16 -2.36 -3.34
CA THR A 252 1.00 -2.67 -1.90
C THR A 252 2.04 -3.66 -1.36
N ASP A 253 2.51 -4.61 -2.17
CA ASP A 253 3.70 -5.45 -1.89
C ASP A 253 4.99 -4.60 -1.91
N THR A 254 4.96 -3.54 -2.70
CA THR A 254 5.97 -2.50 -2.80
C THR A 254 5.97 -1.59 -1.58
N ALA A 255 4.84 -1.19 -1.02
CA ALA A 255 4.83 -0.35 0.19
C ALA A 255 5.61 -1.03 1.33
N TYR A 256 5.48 -2.34 1.53
CA TYR A 256 6.19 -3.06 2.59
C TYR A 256 7.62 -3.47 2.25
N SER A 257 7.85 -4.04 1.06
CA SER A 257 9.21 -4.39 0.62
C SER A 257 10.07 -3.15 0.38
N GLN A 258 9.49 -2.03 -0.09
CA GLN A 258 10.20 -0.77 -0.26
C GLN A 258 10.29 0.09 0.99
N LEU A 259 9.39 0.01 1.97
CA LEU A 259 9.65 0.65 3.27
C LEU A 259 10.88 0.05 3.94
N ARG A 260 11.11 -1.27 3.81
CA ARG A 260 12.32 -1.93 4.33
C ARG A 260 13.58 -1.58 3.54
N VAL A 261 13.50 -1.46 2.21
CA VAL A 261 14.68 -1.19 1.36
C VAL A 261 15.01 0.30 1.22
N ILE A 262 14.02 1.20 1.28
CA ILE A 262 14.24 2.65 1.15
C ILE A 262 14.63 3.28 2.50
N ALA A 263 14.23 2.69 3.64
CA ALA A 263 14.66 3.15 4.97
C ALA A 263 16.05 2.62 5.40
N ASN A 264 16.57 1.57 4.76
CA ASN A 264 17.88 1.00 5.09
C ASN A 264 18.68 0.61 3.81
N PRO A 265 19.47 1.53 3.23
CA PRO A 265 20.22 1.25 2.00
C PRO A 265 21.43 0.33 2.23
N ALA A 266 21.87 0.11 3.47
CA ALA A 266 22.93 -0.82 3.83
C ALA A 266 22.29 -2.03 4.50
N GLY A 267 22.22 -3.16 3.80
CA GLY A 267 21.61 -4.40 4.30
C GLY A 267 22.30 -4.97 5.55
N GLN A 268 22.03 -4.38 6.72
CA GLN A 268 22.35 -4.95 8.02
C GLN A 268 21.10 -5.63 8.55
N THR A 269 20.91 -6.88 8.13
CA THR A 269 20.04 -7.82 8.83
C THR A 269 20.86 -8.43 9.97
N GLY A 270 20.51 -8.16 11.23
CA GLY A 270 20.82 -9.09 12.32
C GLY A 270 21.66 -8.62 13.50
N LYS A 271 21.62 -7.34 13.92
CA LYS A 271 22.19 -6.94 15.23
C LYS A 271 21.31 -6.07 16.13
N ASP A 272 20.25 -5.47 15.59
CA ASP A 272 19.40 -4.56 16.38
C ASP A 272 18.34 -5.30 17.22
N ASP A 273 18.11 -6.60 16.98
CA ASP A 273 17.16 -7.41 17.76
C ASP A 273 17.62 -7.65 19.22
N GLU A 274 18.94 -7.67 19.50
CA GLU A 274 19.46 -7.86 20.86
C GLU A 274 19.47 -6.57 21.70
N LEU A 275 19.59 -5.40 21.07
CA LEU A 275 19.61 -4.10 21.76
C LEU A 275 18.22 -3.63 22.18
N LEU A 276 17.16 -4.15 21.54
CA LEU A 276 15.78 -3.85 21.89
C LEU A 276 15.32 -4.58 23.15
N ASP A 277 16.02 -5.64 23.57
CA ASP A 277 15.67 -6.40 24.78
C ASP A 277 16.21 -5.75 26.07
N GLU A 278 17.31 -4.98 26.03
CA GLU A 278 17.86 -4.30 27.22
C GLU A 278 17.09 -3.02 27.61
N GLU A 279 16.38 -2.37 26.68
CA GLU A 279 15.48 -1.26 26.99
C GLU A 279 14.15 -1.72 27.64
N LEU A 280 13.83 -3.02 27.62
CA LEU A 280 12.59 -3.62 28.12
C LEU A 280 12.49 -3.78 29.65
N GLU A 281 13.58 -3.57 30.40
CA GLU A 281 13.56 -3.71 31.86
C GLU A 281 13.37 -2.40 32.63
N ARG A 282 13.14 -1.26 31.96
CA ARG A 282 12.77 -0.03 32.68
C ARG A 282 11.26 -0.02 32.93
N PRO A 283 10.78 -0.21 34.18
CA PRO A 283 9.37 -0.04 34.46
C PRO A 283 8.99 1.43 34.24
N ASP A 284 8.05 1.65 33.31
CA ASP A 284 7.32 2.92 33.21
C ASP A 284 6.74 3.25 34.59
N ARG A 285 7.24 4.33 35.21
CA ARG A 285 6.62 4.87 36.43
C ARG A 285 5.25 5.44 36.05
N PRO A 286 4.18 5.13 36.79
CA PRO A 286 2.90 5.80 36.58
C PRO A 286 2.99 7.20 37.18
N ASP A 287 2.83 8.22 36.32
CA ASP A 287 2.53 9.59 36.75
C ASP A 287 1.13 9.61 37.34
N ASP A 288 1.05 9.42 38.65
CA ASP A 288 -0.18 9.53 39.42
C ASP A 288 0.07 10.43 40.64
N LYS A 289 0.02 11.75 40.42
CA LYS A 289 -0.19 12.76 41.49
C LYS A 289 -0.85 14.01 40.94
N PHE A 290 -2.18 13.99 40.84
CA PHE A 290 -2.98 15.19 41.08
C PHE A 290 -4.09 14.84 42.07
N ASN A 291 -3.77 14.90 43.36
CA ASN A 291 -4.79 15.16 44.37
C ASN A 291 -4.24 16.14 45.43
N GLN A 292 -5.02 17.20 45.58
CA GLN A 292 -5.22 18.14 46.70
C GLN A 292 -4.33 18.00 47.95
N ALA A 293 -3.75 19.12 48.40
CA ALA A 293 -4.02 19.69 49.73
C ALA A 293 -3.25 21.02 49.95
N ASP A 294 -4.02 22.08 50.21
CA ASP A 294 -3.85 23.13 51.22
C ASP A 294 -2.47 23.69 51.64
N GLY A 295 -2.41 25.02 51.68
CA GLY A 295 -2.05 25.70 52.93
C GLY A 295 -0.90 26.71 52.94
N ASN A 296 -1.26 27.99 52.78
CA ASN A 296 -0.85 29.11 53.64
C ASN A 296 0.63 29.58 53.66
N ARG A 297 0.88 30.81 53.20
CA ARG A 297 1.49 31.97 53.93
C ARG A 297 2.20 32.92 52.95
N GLY A 298 1.91 34.21 53.09
CA GLY A 298 2.64 35.32 52.44
C GLY A 298 1.69 36.41 51.96
#